data_AF-A0A3G3MIE7-F1
#
_entry.id   AF-A0A3G3MIE7-F1
#
_cell.length_a   1.000
_cell.length_b   1.000
_cell.length_c   1.000
_cell.angle_alpha   90.00
_cell.angle_beta   90.00
_cell.angle_gamma   90.00
#
_symmetry.space_group_name_H-M   'P 1'
#
loop_
_entity.id
_entity.type
_entity.pdbx_description
1 polymer ?
#
loop_
_entity_poly.entity_id
_entity_poly.type
_entity_poly.pdbx_seq_one_letter_code
_entity_poly.pdbx_strand_id
1 'polypeptide(L)'
;MLVYFLTLKNNKITTLSRKSKKIDLSGFLTKKNNYILFCTSFSYNLLCYFLKNNKINLNKLVLYKIVTEELGSSFSLINWLNSFYNKSY
;
A
#
# COMPACT_ATOMS: atom_id res chain seq x y z
N MET A 1 -30.69 -31.58 -4.26
CA MET A 1 -29.35 -31.82 -4.84
C MET A 1 -28.86 -30.67 -5.72
N LEU A 2 -29.58 -30.27 -6.77
CA LEU A 2 -29.15 -29.17 -7.68
C LEU A 2 -28.93 -27.81 -6.98
N VAL A 3 -29.81 -27.43 -6.05
CA VAL A 3 -29.71 -26.17 -5.30
C VAL A 3 -28.40 -26.08 -4.50
N TYR A 4 -27.98 -27.20 -3.89
CA TYR A 4 -26.75 -27.27 -3.09
C TYR A 4 -25.48 -27.10 -3.95
N PHE A 5 -25.50 -27.68 -5.15
CA PHE A 5 -24.42 -27.53 -6.14
C PHE A 5 -24.29 -26.09 -6.65
N LEU A 6 -25.42 -25.42 -6.88
CA LEU A 6 -25.44 -24.01 -7.28
C LEU A 6 -24.91 -23.10 -6.17
N THR A 7 -25.26 -23.34 -4.91
CA THR A 7 -24.73 -22.59 -3.77
C THR A 7 -23.21 -22.76 -3.61
N LEU A 8 -22.69 -23.98 -3.77
CA LEU A 8 -21.24 -24.24 -3.70
C LEU A 8 -20.49 -23.57 -4.86
N LYS A 9 -21.04 -23.61 -6.07
CA LYS A 9 -20.46 -22.94 -7.25
C LYS A 9 -20.43 -21.42 -7.06
N ASN A 10 -21.51 -20.82 -6.58
CA ASN A 10 -21.57 -19.38 -6.29
C ASN A 10 -20.61 -18.98 -5.16
N ASN A 11 -20.49 -19.78 -4.09
CA ASN A 11 -19.53 -19.53 -3.02
C ASN A 11 -18.06 -19.60 -3.51
N LYS A 12 -17.76 -20.51 -4.45
CA LYS A 12 -16.43 -20.58 -5.07
C LYS A 12 -16.13 -19.35 -5.93
N ILE A 13 -17.11 -18.84 -6.67
CA ILE A 13 -16.95 -17.63 -7.50
C ILE A 13 -16.81 -16.38 -6.62
N THR A 14 -17.60 -16.25 -5.55
CA THR A 14 -17.50 -15.10 -4.63
C THR A 14 -16.17 -15.08 -3.88
N THR A 15 -15.62 -16.24 -3.51
CA THR A 15 -14.31 -16.32 -2.86
C THR A 15 -13.16 -15.99 -3.81
N LEU A 16 -13.19 -16.49 -5.05
CA LEU A 16 -12.21 -16.14 -6.08
C LEU A 16 -12.25 -14.64 -6.41
N SER A 17 -13.43 -14.07 -6.60
CA SER A 17 -13.59 -12.62 -6.87
C SER A 17 -13.18 -11.74 -5.69
N ARG A 18 -13.40 -12.18 -4.45
CA ARG A 18 -12.87 -11.48 -3.26
C ARG A 18 -11.33 -11.49 -3.23
N LYS A 19 -10.71 -12.61 -3.62
CA LYS A 19 -9.24 -12.71 -3.69
C LYS A 19 -8.67 -11.81 -4.78
N SER A 20 -9.24 -11.81 -5.99
CA SER A 20 -8.77 -10.94 -7.09
C SER A 20 -8.91 -9.47 -6.73
N LYS A 21 -10.08 -9.03 -6.22
CA LYS A 21 -10.30 -7.64 -5.80
C LYS A 21 -9.28 -7.16 -4.76
N LYS A 22 -8.86 -8.02 -3.83
CA LYS A 22 -7.81 -7.67 -2.86
C LYS A 22 -6.45 -7.44 -3.53
N ILE A 23 -6.08 -8.30 -4.48
CA ILE A 23 -4.83 -8.17 -5.23
C ILE A 23 -4.86 -6.87 -6.05
N ASP A 24 -5.94 -6.64 -6.79
CA ASP A 24 -6.13 -5.45 -7.62
C ASP A 24 -6.03 -4.16 -6.80
N LEU A 25 -6.70 -4.11 -5.65
CA LEU A 25 -6.66 -2.97 -4.74
C LEU A 25 -5.26 -2.74 -4.17
N SER A 26 -4.54 -3.83 -3.82
CA SER A 26 -3.17 -3.73 -3.33
C SER A 26 -2.19 -3.21 -4.39
N GLY A 27 -2.37 -3.62 -5.65
CA GLY A 27 -1.58 -3.16 -6.79
C GLY A 27 -1.87 -1.70 -7.11
N PHE A 28 -3.15 -1.32 -7.11
CA PHE A 28 -3.60 0.06 -7.30
C PHE A 28 -3.01 1.02 -6.25
N LEU A 29 -3.09 0.66 -4.97
CA LEU A 29 -2.50 1.45 -3.88
C LEU A 29 -0.98 1.60 -4.03
N THR A 30 -0.30 0.53 -4.43
CA THR A 30 1.16 0.56 -4.67
C THR A 30 1.51 1.51 -5.82
N LYS A 31 0.75 1.46 -6.93
CA LYS A 31 0.93 2.39 -8.07
C LYS A 31 0.68 3.84 -7.67
N LYS A 32 -0.41 4.11 -6.93
CA LYS A 32 -0.71 5.46 -6.45
C LYS A 32 0.35 6.01 -5.50
N ASN A 33 0.81 5.19 -4.55
CA ASN A 33 1.89 5.60 -3.66
C ASN A 33 3.17 5.92 -4.43
N ASN A 34 3.55 5.09 -5.41
CA ASN A 34 4.70 5.36 -6.28
C ASN A 34 4.53 6.67 -7.07
N TYR A 35 3.34 6.93 -7.60
CA TYR A 35 3.08 8.17 -8.34
C TYR A 35 3.27 9.41 -7.47
N ILE A 36 2.77 9.40 -6.23
CA ILE A 36 2.90 10.54 -5.33
C ILE A 36 4.35 10.70 -4.84
N LEU A 37 5.01 9.58 -4.52
CA LEU A 37 6.40 9.60 -4.09
C LEU A 37 7.37 9.99 -5.21
N PHE A 38 7.01 9.78 -6.48
CA PHE A 38 7.79 10.25 -7.62
C PHE A 38 7.99 11.77 -7.57
N CYS A 39 6.98 12.54 -7.16
CA CYS A 39 7.09 13.98 -6.96
C CYS A 39 8.09 14.37 -5.86
N THR A 40 8.46 13.42 -5.00
CA THR A 40 9.39 13.59 -3.87
C THR A 40 10.73 12.89 -4.11
N SER A 41 11.00 12.45 -5.34
CA SER A 41 12.21 11.70 -5.74
C SER A 41 12.41 10.37 -5.00
N PHE A 42 11.37 9.85 -4.35
CA PHE A 42 11.42 8.58 -3.63
C PHE A 42 10.60 7.51 -4.33
N SER A 43 11.04 6.26 -4.19
CA SER A 43 10.25 5.10 -4.61
C SER A 43 9.53 4.50 -3.41
N TYR A 44 8.38 3.86 -3.66
CA TYR A 44 7.67 3.11 -2.63
C TYR A 44 8.52 1.99 -2.03
N ASN A 45 9.47 1.43 -2.79
CA ASN A 45 10.39 0.40 -2.32
C ASN A 45 11.36 0.96 -1.26
N LEU A 46 11.90 2.16 -1.48
CA LEU A 46 12.75 2.85 -0.50
C LEU A 46 11.94 3.17 0.76
N LEU A 47 10.72 3.68 0.60
CA LEU A 47 9.83 3.92 1.75
C LEU A 47 9.52 2.64 2.53
N CYS A 48 9.25 1.51 1.85
CA CYS A 48 9.05 0.22 2.50
C CYS A 48 10.28 -0.23 3.28
N TYR A 49 11.48 -0.06 2.70
CA TYR A 49 12.73 -0.39 3.35
C TYR A 49 12.96 0.47 4.61
N PHE A 50 12.77 1.78 4.49
CA PHE A 50 12.83 2.73 5.60
C PHE A 50 11.87 2.35 6.74
N LEU A 51 10.60 2.06 6.42
CA LEU A 51 9.61 1.67 7.43
C LEU A 51 9.99 0.36 8.12
N LYS A 52 10.49 -0.62 7.35
CA LYS A 52 10.94 -1.90 7.88
C LYS A 52 12.14 -1.73 8.83
N ASN A 53 13.12 -0.90 8.47
CA ASN A 53 14.28 -0.62 9.33
C ASN A 53 13.88 0.07 10.63
N ASN A 54 12.88 0.95 10.59
CA ASN A 54 12.35 1.61 11.79
C ASN A 54 11.32 0.76 12.55
N LYS A 55 11.10 -0.51 12.17
CA LYS A 55 10.11 -1.42 12.76
C LYS A 55 8.68 -0.86 12.75
N ILE A 56 8.35 -0.03 11.77
CA ILE A 56 7.02 0.55 11.59
C ILE A 56 6.22 -0.34 10.65
N ASN A 57 5.14 -0.93 11.16
CA ASN A 57 4.22 -1.73 10.36
C ASN A 57 2.99 -0.89 9.96
N LEU A 58 3.02 -0.33 8.75
CA LEU A 58 1.90 0.46 8.20
C LEU A 58 1.19 -0.30 7.08
N ASN A 59 -0.14 -0.28 7.14
CA ASN A 59 -0.96 -0.78 6.04
C ASN A 59 -0.82 0.15 4.82
N LYS A 60 -0.75 -0.42 3.62
CA LYS A 60 -0.64 0.33 2.35
C LYS A 60 -1.73 1.37 2.17
N LEU A 61 -2.95 1.09 2.64
CA LEU A 61 -4.08 2.02 2.57
C LEU A 61 -3.89 3.21 3.51
N VAL A 62 -3.40 2.95 4.73
CA VAL A 62 -3.11 4.01 5.71
C VAL A 62 -1.98 4.89 5.20
N LEU A 63 -0.93 4.29 4.63
CA LEU A 63 0.15 5.04 4.02
C LEU A 63 -0.34 5.91 2.85
N TYR A 64 -1.20 5.36 1.99
CA TYR A 64 -1.81 6.12 0.91
C TYR A 64 -2.57 7.34 1.44
N LYS A 65 -3.41 7.15 2.46
CA LYS A 65 -4.16 8.23 3.09
C LYS A 65 -3.27 9.30 3.71
N ILE A 66 -2.23 8.90 4.46
CA ILE A 66 -1.27 9.84 5.04
C ILE A 66 -0.63 10.69 3.93
N VAL A 67 -0.25 10.05 2.83
CA VAL A 67 0.42 10.74 1.72
C VAL A 67 -0.53 11.65 0.93
N THR A 68 -1.82 11.32 0.81
CA THR A 68 -2.79 12.12 0.03
C THR A 68 -3.61 13.12 0.83
N GLU A 69 -4.04 12.76 2.04
CA GLU A 69 -5.00 13.51 2.84
C GLU A 69 -4.27 14.35 3.91
N GLU A 70 -3.16 13.88 4.45
CA GLU A 70 -2.44 14.53 5.55
C GLU A 70 -1.10 15.15 5.09
N LEU A 71 -1.17 16.33 4.47
CA LEU A 71 0.01 17.04 3.94
C LEU A 71 1.12 17.28 4.98
N GLY A 72 0.77 17.57 6.24
CA GLY A 72 1.75 17.76 7.31
C GLY A 72 2.49 16.47 7.64
N SER A 73 1.75 15.39 7.88
CA SER A 73 2.29 14.06 8.15
C SER A 73 3.15 13.56 6.99
N SER A 74 2.72 13.77 5.75
CA SER A 74 3.47 13.37 4.56
C SER A 74 4.78 14.15 4.44
N PHE A 75 4.76 15.47 4.64
CA PHE A 75 5.97 16.30 4.62
C PHE A 75 6.98 15.89 5.70
N SER A 76 6.53 15.70 6.95
CA SER A 76 7.38 15.21 8.04
C SER A 76 7.99 13.84 7.72
N LEU A 77 7.20 12.94 7.14
CA LEU A 77 7.65 11.61 6.75
C LEU A 77 8.70 11.66 5.64
N ILE A 78 8.52 12.52 4.63
CA ILE A 78 9.50 12.72 3.55
C ILE A 78 10.80 13.33 4.10
N ASN A 79 10.73 14.33 4.97
CA ASN A 79 11.91 14.92 5.59
C ASN A 79 12.67 13.93 6.46
N TRP A 80 11.95 13.10 7.21
CA TRP A 80 12.57 12.06 8.00
C TRP A 80 13.25 11.01 7.12
N LEU A 81 12.60 10.63 6.02
CA LEU A 81 13.15 9.69 5.04
C LEU A 81 14.38 10.27 4.33
N ASN A 82 14.35 11.53 3.91
CA ASN A 82 15.51 12.28 3.41
C ASN A 82 16.67 12.23 4.42
N SER A 83 16.39 12.53 5.69
CA SER A 83 17.40 12.52 6.75
C SER A 83 17.99 11.13 6.99
N PHE A 84 17.20 10.07 6.80
CA PHE A 84 17.64 8.70 6.96
C PHE A 84 18.64 8.28 5.87
N TYR A 85 18.37 8.62 4.61
CA TYR A 85 19.24 8.26 3.49
C TYR A 85 20.42 9.21 3.28
N ASN A 86 20.29 10.48 3.68
CA ASN A 86 21.37 11.46 3.54
C ASN A 86 22.35 11.43 4.72
N LYS A 87 22.00 10.85 5.88
CA LYS A 87 22.91 10.71 7.03
C LYS A 87 24.14 9.82 6.79
N SER A 88 24.16 9.08 5.68
CA SER A 88 25.20 8.12 5.33
C SER A 88 26.26 8.64 4.34
N TYR A 89 26.30 9.94 4.04
CA TYR A 89 27.36 10.60 3.26
C TYR A 89 28.04 11.71 4.04
#